data_AF-A0A8R1I7W8-F1
#
_entry.id   AF-A0A8R1I7W8-F1
#
_cell.length_a   1.000
_cell.length_b   1.000
_cell.length_c   1.000
_cell.angle_alpha   90.00
_cell.angle_beta   90.00
_cell.angle_gamma   90.00
#
_symmetry.space_group_name_H-M   'P 1'
#
loop_
_entity.id
_entity.type
_entity.pdbx_description
1 polymer ?
#
loop_
_entity_poly.entity_id
_entity_poly.type
_entity_poly.pdbx_seq_one_letter_code
_entity_poly.pdbx_strand_id
1 'polypeptide(L)'
;MRTQVGQIELRNPKDHEDTKDFTFDAIYDENSTQSDLYEETFRDLVDSVLNGYNATIFAYGQTGTGKTHTMEGKSDDPQQRGVIYKCIEHIFEHMAASHNQEEYLVRASYLEIYQEEIRDLLEAESNKKLEIKERPDGGVYVKDLTSRLTRSIAEIQDVMIRGNAHRSVGWVSPN
;
A
#
# COMPACT_ATOMS: atom_id res chain seq x y z
N MET A 1 -21.01 17.64 -2.10
CA MET A 1 -19.86 17.54 -1.19
C MET A 1 -19.02 18.80 -1.33
N ARG A 2 -18.80 19.55 -0.25
CA ARG A 2 -17.76 20.58 -0.21
C ARG A 2 -16.47 19.84 0.14
N THR A 3 -15.66 19.51 -0.85
CA THR A 3 -14.30 19.06 -0.60
C THR A 3 -13.50 20.29 -0.17
N GLN A 4 -13.08 20.31 1.08
CA GLN A 4 -12.11 21.28 1.56
C GLN A 4 -10.77 20.88 0.95
N VAL A 5 -10.43 21.49 -0.19
CA VAL A 5 -9.17 21.22 -0.88
C VAL A 5 -8.00 21.62 0.03
N GLY A 6 -6.97 20.78 0.11
CA GLY A 6 -5.75 21.08 0.84
C GLY A 6 -4.82 21.95 0.00
N GLN A 7 -4.17 22.94 0.61
CA GLN A 7 -3.15 23.78 -0.04
C GLN A 7 -1.80 23.69 0.66
N ILE A 8 -0.72 23.53 -0.12
CA ILE A 8 0.66 23.60 0.37
C ILE A 8 1.42 24.69 -0.37
N GLU A 9 2.10 25.53 0.39
CA GLU A 9 2.98 26.59 -0.09
C GLU A 9 4.43 26.13 0.06
N LEU A 10 5.19 26.15 -1.03
CA LEU A 10 6.63 25.93 -1.02
C LEU A 10 7.35 27.28 -1.13
N ARG A 11 8.19 27.61 -0.15
CA ARG A 11 8.97 28.84 -0.13
C ARG A 11 10.41 28.60 -0.57
N ASN A 12 10.93 29.45 -1.44
CA ASN A 12 12.33 29.41 -1.81
C ASN A 12 13.21 29.89 -0.62
N PRO A 13 14.16 29.07 -0.14
CA PRO A 13 15.01 29.46 0.99
C PRO A 13 15.94 30.65 0.71
N LYS A 14 16.18 30.99 -0.56
CA LYS A 14 17.06 32.08 -1.00
C LYS A 14 16.32 33.37 -1.33
N ASP A 15 15.02 33.28 -1.58
CA ASP A 15 14.16 34.41 -1.93
C ASP A 15 12.77 34.17 -1.33
N HIS A 16 12.53 34.75 -0.16
CA HIS A 16 11.31 34.50 0.61
C HIS A 16 10.05 35.10 -0.03
N GLU A 17 10.18 35.92 -1.08
CA GLU A 17 9.05 36.43 -1.86
C GLU A 17 8.66 35.48 -3.02
N ASP A 18 9.52 34.52 -3.37
CA ASP A 18 9.26 33.48 -4.37
C ASP A 18 8.60 32.25 -3.70
N THR A 19 7.27 32.21 -3.75
CA THR A 19 6.46 31.10 -3.25
C THR A 19 5.72 30.37 -4.37
N LYS A 20 5.48 29.07 -4.18
CA LYS A 20 4.74 28.21 -5.12
C LYS A 20 3.64 27.47 -4.38
N ASP A 21 2.41 27.70 -4.81
CA ASP A 21 1.23 27.06 -4.22
C ASP A 21 0.77 25.85 -5.03
N PHE A 22 0.42 24.79 -4.32
CA PHE A 22 -0.14 23.58 -4.89
C PHE A 22 -1.43 23.22 -4.15
N THR A 23 -2.43 22.74 -4.89
CA THR A 23 -3.72 22.31 -4.33
C THR A 23 -3.94 20.83 -4.61
N PHE A 24 -4.40 20.11 -3.59
CA PHE A 24 -4.66 18.66 -3.64
C PHE A 24 -6.04 18.37 -3.05
N ASP A 25 -6.53 17.15 -3.27
CA ASP A 25 -7.80 16.70 -2.70
C ASP A 25 -7.78 16.73 -1.16
N ALA A 26 -6.65 16.36 -0.56
CA ALA A 26 -6.38 16.44 0.87
C ALA A 26 -4.89 16.69 1.14
N ILE A 27 -4.57 17.27 2.30
CA ILE A 27 -3.19 17.47 2.78
C ILE A 27 -3.13 17.10 4.26
N TYR A 28 -2.03 16.45 4.62
CA TYR A 28 -1.75 15.95 5.96
C TYR A 28 -0.45 16.56 6.45
N ASP A 29 -0.51 17.23 7.60
CA ASP A 29 0.63 17.85 8.28
C ASP A 29 1.30 16.87 9.27
N GLU A 30 2.30 17.32 10.01
CA GLU A 30 3.01 16.50 11.00
C GLU A 30 2.14 16.05 12.20
N ASN A 31 0.96 16.64 12.39
CA ASN A 31 0.04 16.30 13.46
C ASN A 31 -0.97 15.22 13.02
N SER A 32 -1.06 14.98 11.72
CA SER A 32 -1.96 13.99 11.13
C SER A 32 -1.53 12.58 11.50
N THR A 33 -2.47 11.76 11.97
CA THR A 33 -2.20 10.38 12.36
C THR A 33 -2.44 9.41 11.20
N GLN A 34 -1.91 8.19 11.34
CA GLN A 34 -2.17 7.10 10.39
C GLN A 34 -3.67 6.78 10.27
N SER A 35 -4.43 6.98 11.35
CA SER A 35 -5.87 6.77 11.35
C SER A 35 -6.61 7.87 10.59
N ASP A 36 -6.23 9.14 10.79
CA ASP A 36 -6.84 10.27 10.07
C ASP A 36 -6.68 10.09 8.56
N LEU A 37 -5.44 9.79 8.13
CA LEU A 37 -5.13 9.53 6.73
C LEU A 37 -5.94 8.35 6.16
N TYR A 38 -6.11 7.28 6.92
CA TYR A 38 -6.87 6.11 6.47
C TYR A 38 -8.35 6.39 6.32
N GLU A 39 -8.98 6.95 7.36
CA GLU A 39 -10.41 7.21 7.38
C GLU A 39 -10.82 8.24 6.33
N GLU A 40 -10.00 9.26 6.09
CA GLU A 40 -10.34 10.34 5.17
C GLU A 40 -10.00 10.05 3.71
N THR A 41 -8.90 9.32 3.42
CA THR A 41 -8.44 9.11 2.04
C THR A 41 -8.65 7.68 1.53
N PHE A 42 -8.49 6.66 2.39
CA PHE A 42 -8.35 5.28 1.92
C PHE A 42 -9.54 4.37 2.21
N ARG A 43 -10.37 4.70 3.21
CA ARG A 43 -11.55 3.89 3.58
C ARG A 43 -12.47 3.62 2.38
N ASP A 44 -12.90 4.67 1.68
CA ASP A 44 -13.83 4.58 0.55
C ASP A 44 -13.25 3.75 -0.62
N LEU A 45 -11.93 3.74 -0.76
CA LEU A 45 -11.24 2.95 -1.77
C LEU A 45 -11.28 1.45 -1.44
N VAL A 46 -11.15 1.09 -0.16
CA VAL A 46 -11.31 -0.31 0.29
C VAL A 46 -12.77 -0.75 0.17
N ASP A 47 -13.71 0.12 0.52
CA ASP A 47 -15.15 -0.15 0.31
C ASP A 47 -15.47 -0.40 -1.17
N SER A 48 -14.82 0.33 -2.08
CA SER A 48 -14.93 0.09 -3.52
C SER A 48 -14.42 -1.31 -3.91
N VAL A 49 -13.31 -1.77 -3.32
CA VAL A 49 -12.80 -3.14 -3.56
C VAL A 49 -13.76 -4.21 -3.07
N LEU A 50 -14.34 -4.02 -1.89
CA LEU A 50 -15.33 -4.93 -1.33
C LEU A 50 -16.59 -5.01 -2.21
N ASN A 51 -16.91 -3.93 -2.93
CA ASN A 51 -18.00 -3.89 -3.93
C ASN A 51 -17.60 -4.38 -5.33
N GLY A 52 -16.40 -4.96 -5.49
CA GLY A 52 -15.96 -5.59 -6.74
C GLY A 52 -15.23 -4.67 -7.72
N TYR A 53 -14.78 -3.49 -7.29
CA TYR A 53 -13.94 -2.59 -8.11
C TYR A 53 -12.44 -2.82 -7.87
N ASN A 54 -11.62 -2.39 -8.81
CA ASN A 54 -10.17 -2.38 -8.64
C ASN A 54 -9.72 -1.06 -8.00
N ALA A 55 -8.82 -1.15 -7.03
CA ALA A 55 -8.19 -0.01 -6.38
C ALA A 55 -6.67 -0.10 -6.45
N THR A 56 -6.00 1.05 -6.41
CA THR A 56 -4.54 1.09 -6.29
C THR A 56 -4.10 2.27 -5.44
N ILE A 57 -3.19 2.02 -4.50
CA ILE A 57 -2.57 3.03 -3.65
C ILE A 57 -1.07 3.02 -3.92
N PHE A 58 -0.52 4.17 -4.28
CA PHE A 58 0.92 4.35 -4.48
C PHE A 58 1.44 5.47 -3.59
N ALA A 59 2.54 5.20 -2.87
CA ALA A 59 3.28 6.22 -2.16
C ALA A 59 4.46 6.71 -3.01
N TYR A 60 4.53 8.02 -3.25
CA TYR A 60 5.56 8.67 -4.05
C TYR A 60 6.26 9.79 -3.26
N GLY A 61 7.56 9.95 -3.46
CA GLY A 61 8.37 10.94 -2.76
C GLY A 61 9.85 10.55 -2.67
N GLN A 62 10.70 11.48 -2.22
CA GLN A 62 12.13 11.25 -2.04
C GLN A 62 12.41 10.20 -0.94
N THR A 63 13.58 9.56 -0.95
CA THR A 63 14.02 8.70 0.16
C THR A 63 13.99 9.49 1.48
N GLY A 64 13.44 8.87 2.53
CA GLY A 64 13.30 9.50 3.84
C GLY A 64 12.02 10.31 4.06
N THR A 65 11.18 10.55 3.03
CA THR A 65 9.95 11.37 3.17
C THR A 65 8.74 10.59 3.67
N GLY A 66 8.93 9.45 4.35
CA GLY A 66 7.83 8.75 5.00
C GLY A 66 7.02 7.75 4.16
N LYS A 67 7.38 7.44 2.90
CA LYS A 67 6.64 6.44 2.08
C LYS A 67 6.37 5.11 2.79
N THR A 68 7.41 4.50 3.36
CA THR A 68 7.29 3.25 4.13
C THR A 68 6.50 3.46 5.41
N HIS A 69 6.66 4.60 6.07
CA HIS A 69 5.89 4.95 7.26
C HIS A 69 4.39 5.02 6.94
N THR A 70 4.00 5.70 5.86
CA THR A 70 2.60 5.78 5.41
C THR A 70 2.03 4.41 5.01
N MET A 71 2.72 3.66 4.15
CA MET A 71 2.18 2.40 3.61
C MET A 71 2.19 1.26 4.63
N GLU A 72 3.30 1.08 5.34
CA GLU A 72 3.51 -0.05 6.26
C GLU A 72 3.43 0.41 7.72
N GLY A 73 4.10 1.50 8.07
CA GLY A 73 4.11 2.00 9.45
C GLY A 73 4.78 1.02 10.40
N LYS A 74 4.28 0.92 11.63
CA LYS A 74 4.74 -0.06 12.63
C LYS A 74 3.67 -1.12 12.85
N SER A 75 4.00 -2.37 12.60
CA SER A 75 3.04 -3.48 12.68
C SER A 75 2.65 -3.84 14.12
N ASP A 76 3.55 -3.62 15.06
CA ASP A 76 3.43 -3.90 16.50
C ASP A 76 2.70 -2.81 17.30
N ASP A 77 2.57 -1.61 16.73
CA ASP A 77 1.86 -0.48 17.34
C ASP A 77 0.59 -0.14 16.55
N PRO A 78 -0.62 -0.46 17.08
CA PRO A 78 -1.89 -0.21 16.40
C PRO A 78 -2.12 1.25 15.96
N GLN A 79 -1.57 2.22 16.69
CA GLN A 79 -1.73 3.65 16.34
C GLN A 79 -0.79 4.07 15.20
N GLN A 80 0.27 3.30 14.97
CA GLN A 80 1.30 3.60 13.97
C GLN A 80 1.24 2.65 12.77
N ARG A 81 0.31 1.70 12.75
CA ARG A 81 0.02 0.84 11.59
C ARG A 81 -0.32 1.67 10.37
N GLY A 82 0.42 1.43 9.28
CA GLY A 82 0.20 2.09 8.00
C GLY A 82 -1.02 1.57 7.26
N VAL A 83 -1.23 2.16 6.08
CA VAL A 83 -2.39 1.94 5.21
C VAL A 83 -2.59 0.45 4.88
N ILE A 84 -1.52 -0.31 4.62
CA ILE A 84 -1.64 -1.73 4.26
C ILE A 84 -2.30 -2.53 5.40
N TYR A 85 -1.86 -2.34 6.66
CA TYR A 85 -2.44 -3.05 7.80
C TYR A 85 -3.88 -2.63 8.06
N LYS A 86 -4.18 -1.33 7.96
CA LYS A 86 -5.55 -0.82 8.12
C LYS A 86 -6.50 -1.33 7.03
N CYS A 87 -6.05 -1.41 5.78
CA CYS A 87 -6.80 -2.05 4.68
C CYS A 87 -7.10 -3.53 5.00
N ILE A 88 -6.10 -4.27 5.46
CA ILE A 88 -6.25 -5.68 5.83
C ILE A 88 -7.29 -5.83 6.95
N GLU A 89 -7.17 -5.05 8.02
CA GLU A 89 -8.10 -5.05 9.14
C GLU A 89 -9.53 -4.78 8.66
N HIS A 90 -9.73 -3.71 7.88
CA HIS A 90 -11.04 -3.34 7.35
C HIS A 90 -11.67 -4.44 6.48
N ILE A 91 -10.90 -5.07 5.59
CA ILE A 91 -11.38 -6.17 4.74
C ILE A 91 -11.85 -7.35 5.61
N PHE A 92 -11.04 -7.78 6.57
CA PHE A 92 -11.40 -8.93 7.41
C PHE A 92 -12.52 -8.61 8.41
N GLU A 93 -12.62 -7.38 8.90
CA GLU A 93 -13.74 -6.92 9.72
C GLU A 93 -15.06 -6.92 8.92
N HIS A 94 -15.04 -6.43 7.68
CA HIS A 94 -16.20 -6.48 6.79
C HIS A 94 -16.65 -7.93 6.55
N MET A 95 -15.71 -8.83 6.23
CA MET A 95 -16.00 -10.25 6.04
C MET A 95 -16.64 -10.87 7.29
N ALA A 96 -16.13 -10.55 8.49
CA ALA A 96 -16.69 -11.06 9.74
C ALA A 96 -18.11 -10.51 10.03
N ALA A 97 -18.38 -9.27 9.63
CA ALA A 97 -19.69 -8.62 9.80
C ALA A 97 -20.76 -9.13 8.82
N SER A 98 -20.38 -9.75 7.70
CA SER A 98 -21.32 -10.27 6.68
C SER A 98 -22.20 -11.45 7.16
N HIS A 99 -21.99 -11.98 8.36
CA HIS A 99 -22.79 -13.07 8.98
C HIS A 99 -23.09 -14.28 8.06
N ASN A 100 -22.12 -14.69 7.23
CA ASN A 100 -22.22 -15.79 6.27
C ASN A 100 -23.25 -15.57 5.14
N GLN A 101 -23.62 -14.33 4.83
CA GLN A 101 -24.44 -14.02 3.66
C GLN A 101 -23.63 -14.10 2.35
N GLU A 102 -22.31 -13.93 2.43
CA GLU A 102 -21.38 -13.93 1.31
C GLU A 102 -20.19 -14.86 1.58
N GLU A 103 -19.63 -15.42 0.51
CA GLU A 103 -18.40 -16.22 0.56
C GLU A 103 -17.24 -15.41 -0.02
N TYR A 104 -16.17 -15.28 0.77
CA TYR A 104 -14.98 -14.52 0.37
C TYR A 104 -13.76 -15.42 0.19
N LEU A 105 -12.93 -15.08 -0.79
CA LEU A 105 -11.64 -15.71 -1.03
C LEU A 105 -10.55 -14.64 -1.13
N VAL A 106 -9.73 -14.49 -0.08
CA VAL A 106 -8.65 -13.50 -0.07
C VAL A 106 -7.33 -14.17 -0.49
N ARG A 107 -6.66 -13.55 -1.46
CA ARG A 107 -5.35 -13.99 -1.95
C ARG A 107 -4.38 -12.82 -1.93
N ALA A 108 -3.15 -13.08 -1.48
CA ALA A 108 -2.09 -12.09 -1.42
C ALA A 108 -0.89 -12.53 -2.25
N SER A 109 -0.36 -11.59 -3.01
CA SER A 109 0.90 -11.70 -3.76
C SER A 109 1.78 -10.52 -3.39
N TYR A 110 3.10 -10.73 -3.34
CA TYR A 110 4.05 -9.68 -2.99
C TYR A 110 5.27 -9.80 -3.89
N LEU A 111 5.56 -8.73 -4.64
CA LEU A 111 6.65 -8.69 -5.59
C LEU A 111 7.46 -7.40 -5.46
N GLU A 112 8.67 -7.43 -5.98
CA GLU A 112 9.55 -6.28 -6.15
C GLU A 112 9.86 -6.11 -7.64
N ILE A 113 9.89 -4.86 -8.11
CA ILE A 113 10.48 -4.51 -9.41
C ILE A 113 11.82 -3.86 -9.14
N TYR A 114 12.90 -4.49 -9.55
CA TYR A 114 14.26 -4.01 -9.34
C TYR A 114 15.07 -4.17 -10.64
N GLN A 115 15.65 -3.09 -11.14
CA GLN A 115 16.41 -3.07 -12.41
C GLN A 115 15.62 -3.66 -13.59
N GLU A 116 14.36 -3.27 -13.75
CA GLU A 116 13.43 -3.79 -14.79
C GLU A 116 13.15 -5.31 -14.69
N GLU A 117 13.53 -5.96 -13.59
CA GLU A 117 13.22 -7.36 -13.33
C GLU A 117 12.17 -7.48 -12.21
N ILE A 118 11.21 -8.38 -12.41
CA ILE A 118 10.19 -8.71 -11.41
C ILE A 118 10.70 -9.87 -10.56
N ARG A 119 10.67 -9.70 -9.24
CA ARG A 119 11.05 -10.71 -8.26
C ARG A 119 9.85 -11.07 -7.38
N ASP A 120 9.60 -12.36 -7.24
CA ASP A 120 8.63 -12.87 -6.28
C ASP A 120 9.22 -12.76 -4.87
N LEU A 121 8.56 -12.03 -3.97
CA LEU A 121 9.03 -11.90 -2.58
C LEU A 121 8.52 -13.04 -1.70
N LEU A 122 7.59 -13.87 -2.17
CA LEU A 122 7.03 -14.98 -1.38
C LEU A 122 7.76 -16.32 -1.59
N GLU A 123 8.66 -16.39 -2.55
CA GLU A 123 9.56 -17.53 -2.76
C GLU A 123 11.02 -17.13 -2.49
N ALA A 124 11.66 -17.81 -1.54
CA ALA A 124 13.09 -17.64 -1.30
C ALA A 124 13.88 -18.15 -2.52
N GLU A 125 14.81 -17.35 -3.04
CA GLU A 125 15.75 -17.74 -4.11
C GLU A 125 15.09 -18.39 -5.33
N SER A 126 14.12 -17.69 -5.91
CA SER A 126 13.56 -18.07 -7.20
C SER A 126 14.52 -17.67 -8.34
N ASN A 127 15.14 -18.66 -8.99
CA ASN A 127 15.75 -18.49 -10.32
C ASN A 127 14.70 -18.29 -11.43
N LYS A 128 13.41 -18.23 -11.09
CA LYS A 128 12.34 -18.02 -12.07
C LYS A 128 12.36 -16.56 -12.50
N LYS A 129 12.54 -16.35 -13.81
CA LYS A 129 12.30 -15.06 -14.44
C LYS A 129 10.79 -14.88 -14.59
N LEU A 130 10.22 -13.94 -13.84
CA LEU A 130 8.81 -13.58 -13.97
C LEU A 130 8.60 -12.67 -15.18
N GLU A 131 7.51 -12.91 -15.92
CA GLU A 131 7.16 -12.16 -17.13
C GLU A 131 5.76 -11.57 -17.01
N ILE A 132 5.59 -10.34 -17.51
CA ILE A 132 4.28 -9.74 -17.71
C ILE A 132 3.66 -10.36 -18.97
N LYS A 133 2.41 -10.80 -18.86
CA LYS A 133 1.62 -11.36 -19.97
C LYS A 133 0.27 -10.69 -20.05
N GLU A 134 -0.31 -10.73 -21.23
CA GLU A 134 -1.67 -10.28 -21.50
C GLU A 134 -2.63 -11.46 -21.48
N ARG A 135 -3.80 -11.25 -20.87
CA ARG A 135 -4.94 -12.15 -20.91
C ARG A 135 -5.71 -11.92 -22.21
N PRO A 136 -6.49 -12.93 -22.68
CA PRO A 136 -7.32 -12.77 -23.88
C PRO A 136 -8.35 -11.64 -23.82
N ASP A 137 -8.72 -11.21 -22.60
CA ASP A 137 -9.65 -10.10 -22.33
C ASP A 137 -8.95 -8.72 -22.28
N GLY A 138 -7.64 -8.65 -22.51
CA GLY A 138 -6.84 -7.42 -22.52
C GLY A 138 -6.22 -7.03 -21.18
N GLY A 139 -6.42 -7.80 -20.10
CA GLY A 139 -5.78 -7.53 -18.80
C GLY A 139 -4.33 -8.01 -18.74
N VAL A 140 -3.43 -7.25 -18.09
CA VAL A 140 -2.04 -7.69 -17.83
C VAL A 140 -1.92 -8.44 -16.51
N TYR A 141 -1.01 -9.43 -16.44
CA TYR A 141 -0.71 -10.17 -15.22
C TYR A 141 0.75 -10.66 -15.22
N VAL A 142 1.29 -10.92 -14.03
CA VAL A 142 2.61 -11.53 -13.89
C VAL A 142 2.45 -13.05 -13.91
N LYS A 143 2.99 -13.71 -14.94
CA LYS A 143 2.90 -15.17 -15.06
C LYS A 143 3.75 -15.83 -13.99
N ASP A 144 3.20 -16.90 -13.40
CA ASP A 144 3.87 -17.74 -12.39
C ASP A 144 4.20 -17.01 -11.06
N LEU A 145 3.63 -15.81 -10.84
CA LEU A 145 3.72 -15.11 -9.57
C LEU A 145 2.98 -15.88 -8.47
N THR A 146 3.65 -16.07 -7.34
CA THR A 146 3.08 -16.76 -6.18
C THR A 146 1.94 -15.96 -5.58
N SER A 147 0.86 -16.67 -5.27
CA SER A 147 -0.30 -16.11 -4.58
C SER A 147 -0.72 -17.04 -3.46
N ARG A 148 -0.73 -16.54 -2.22
CA ARG A 148 -1.10 -17.31 -1.04
C ARG A 148 -2.53 -17.00 -0.64
N LEU A 149 -3.30 -18.06 -0.39
CA LEU A 149 -4.62 -17.95 0.24
C LEU A 149 -4.42 -17.47 1.68
N THR A 150 -5.20 -16.47 2.09
CA THR A 150 -5.17 -15.93 3.46
C THR A 150 -6.58 -15.96 4.04
N ARG A 151 -6.73 -16.59 5.21
CA ARG A 151 -8.03 -16.78 5.89
C ARG A 151 -8.18 -15.93 7.14
N SER A 152 -7.12 -15.24 7.54
CA SER A 152 -7.10 -14.37 8.70
C SER A 152 -6.09 -13.25 8.53
N ILE A 153 -6.22 -12.21 9.37
CA ILE A 153 -5.25 -11.12 9.50
C ILE A 153 -3.84 -11.67 9.80
N ALA A 154 -3.73 -12.70 10.65
CA ALA A 154 -2.45 -13.30 11.00
C ALA A 154 -1.76 -13.97 9.78
N GLU A 155 -2.52 -14.63 8.92
CA GLU A 155 -1.97 -15.28 7.72
C GLU A 155 -1.43 -14.27 6.70
N ILE A 156 -2.13 -13.15 6.49
CA ILE A 156 -1.64 -12.11 5.58
C ILE A 156 -0.48 -11.31 6.19
N GLN A 157 -0.41 -11.17 7.51
CA GLN A 157 0.77 -10.64 8.19
C GLN A 157 2.00 -11.56 8.01
N ASP A 158 1.83 -12.89 8.06
CA ASP A 158 2.90 -13.85 7.71
C ASP A 158 3.37 -13.68 6.25
N VAL A 159 2.46 -13.42 5.31
CA VAL A 159 2.82 -13.09 3.91
C VAL A 159 3.69 -11.83 3.84
N MET A 160 3.31 -10.76 4.56
CA MET A 160 4.10 -9.52 4.60
C MET A 160 5.48 -9.72 5.23
N ILE A 161 5.55 -10.40 6.38
CA ILE A 161 6.82 -10.68 7.08
C ILE A 161 7.78 -11.45 6.17
N ARG A 162 7.29 -12.48 5.48
CA ARG A 162 8.11 -13.25 4.52
C ARG A 162 8.58 -12.39 3.36
N GLY A 163 7.69 -11.61 2.76
CA GLY A 163 8.05 -10.75 1.64
C GLY A 163 9.09 -9.68 2.00
N ASN A 164 8.95 -9.08 3.19
CA ASN A 164 9.91 -8.10 3.70
C ASN A 164 11.28 -8.73 3.98
N ALA A 165 11.33 -9.98 4.44
CA ALA A 165 12.59 -10.68 4.66
C ALA A 165 13.36 -10.97 3.36
N HIS A 166 12.66 -11.14 2.23
CA HIS A 166 13.27 -11.38 0.91
C HIS A 166 13.49 -10.12 0.08
N ARG A 167 12.94 -8.98 0.53
CA ARG A 167 13.07 -7.73 -0.18
C ARG A 167 14.54 -7.33 -0.28
N SER A 168 14.97 -6.96 -1.48
CA SER A 168 16.33 -6.49 -1.69
C SER A 168 16.54 -5.19 -0.91
N VAL A 169 17.22 -5.27 0.24
CA VAL A 169 17.76 -4.06 0.88
C VAL A 169 18.92 -3.58 0.03
N GLY A 170 18.64 -2.67 -0.91
CA GLY A 170 19.67 -1.83 -1.47
C GLY A 170 20.45 -1.23 -0.31
N TRP A 171 21.78 -1.41 -0.30
CA TRP A 171 22.64 -0.99 0.80
C TRP A 171 22.42 0.51 1.09
N VAL A 172 21.66 0.80 2.13
CA VAL A 172 21.56 2.13 2.73
C VAL A 172 22.28 2.03 4.06
N SER A 173 23.38 2.77 4.19
CA SER A 173 24.12 2.89 5.45
C SER A 173 23.14 3.12 6.60
N PRO A 174 23.19 2.33 7.69
CA PRO A 174 22.48 2.71 8.90
C PRO A 174 23.09 4.02 9.41
N ASN A 175 22.24 5.03 9.61
CA ASN A 175 22.60 6.25 10.35
C ASN A 175 22.63 5.96 11.85
#